data_AF-A0A3M1LAB0-F1
#
_entry.id   AF-A0A3M1LAB0-F1
#
_cell.length_a   1.000
_cell.length_b   1.000
_cell.length_c   1.000
_cell.angle_alpha   90.00
_cell.angle_beta   90.00
_cell.angle_gamma   90.00
#
_symmetry.space_group_name_H-M   'P 1'
#
loop_
_entity.id
_entity.type
_entity.pdbx_description
1 polymer ?
#
loop_
_entity_poly.entity_id
_entity_poly.type
_entity_poly.pdbx_seq_one_letter_code
_entity_poly.pdbx_strand_id
1 'polypeptide(L)'
;MSRSAIEYLRHILDETEYLMNRSQGLTYEEFLNDPTLQRAFVRSLEIIGEAAKQIPPEMREKYGHIELVPAAIPDPQTYGPADETTRWAYSGKRSCC
;
A
#
# COMPACT_ATOMS: atom_id res chain seq x y z
N MET A 1 20.88 -0.79 -18.59
CA MET A 1 21.30 0.13 -17.49
C MET A 1 20.78 -0.46 -16.19
N SER A 2 21.65 -0.92 -15.30
CA SER A 2 21.26 -1.39 -13.97
C SER A 2 20.86 -0.18 -13.13
N ARG A 3 19.56 0.06 -12.96
CA ARG A 3 19.07 1.06 -12.00
C ARG A 3 19.59 0.71 -10.62
N SER A 4 20.18 1.69 -9.94
CA SER A 4 20.66 1.49 -8.58
C SER A 4 19.48 1.29 -7.64
N ALA A 5 19.65 0.50 -6.56
CA ALA A 5 18.58 0.28 -5.59
C ALA A 5 18.03 1.59 -4.97
N ILE A 6 18.85 2.64 -4.95
CA ILE A 6 18.49 3.99 -4.51
C ILE A 6 17.42 4.61 -5.43
N GLU A 7 17.45 4.35 -6.73
CA GLU A 7 16.47 4.89 -7.68
C GLU A 7 15.08 4.27 -7.44
N TYR A 8 15.01 2.98 -7.11
CA TYR A 8 13.75 2.34 -6.73
C TYR A 8 13.19 2.89 -5.42
N LEU A 9 14.05 3.13 -4.42
CA LEU A 9 13.63 3.75 -3.16
C LEU A 9 13.11 5.18 -3.38
N ARG A 10 13.71 5.94 -4.30
CA ARG A 10 13.21 7.28 -4.68
C ARG A 10 11.83 7.21 -5.32
N HIS A 11 11.62 6.31 -6.28
CA HIS A 11 10.28 6.13 -6.86
C HIS A 11 9.22 5.79 -5.81
N ILE A 12 9.56 4.92 -4.84
CA ILE A 12 8.64 4.59 -3.74
C ILE A 12 8.34 5.83 -2.89
N LEU A 13 9.37 6.61 -2.53
CA LEU A 13 9.21 7.82 -1.74
C LEU A 13 8.33 8.85 -2.47
N ASP A 14 8.65 9.15 -3.73
CA ASP A 14 7.95 10.17 -4.53
C ASP A 14 6.47 9.83 -4.68
N GLU A 15 6.14 8.57 -4.99
CA GLU A 15 4.75 8.12 -5.14
C GLU A 15 4.02 8.08 -3.79
N THR A 16 4.71 7.75 -2.70
CA THR A 16 4.10 7.77 -1.35
C THR A 16 3.80 9.19 -0.91
N GLU A 17 4.70 10.15 -1.15
CA GLU A 17 4.46 11.57 -0.90
C GLU A 17 3.30 12.10 -1.73
N TYR A 18 3.22 11.72 -3.01
CA TYR A 18 2.08 12.07 -3.85
C TYR A 18 0.76 11.55 -3.25
N LEU A 19 0.69 10.28 -2.86
CA LEU A 19 -0.52 9.69 -2.25
C LEU A 19 -0.91 10.38 -0.95
N MET A 20 0.06 10.66 -0.06
CA MET A 20 -0.20 11.37 1.20
C MET A 20 -0.72 12.78 0.94
N ASN A 21 -0.06 13.54 0.05
CA ASN A 21 -0.46 14.91 -0.25
C ASN A 21 -1.83 14.98 -0.93
N ARG A 22 -2.18 14.01 -1.78
CA ARG A 22 -3.47 14.00 -2.49
C ARG A 22 -4.61 13.42 -1.68
N SER A 23 -4.33 12.61 -0.66
CA SER A 23 -5.33 12.10 0.27
C SER A 23 -5.65 13.07 1.40
N GLN A 24 -4.78 14.05 1.67
CA GLN A 24 -5.04 15.08 2.68
C GLN A 24 -6.29 15.89 2.33
N GLY A 25 -7.27 15.87 3.23
CA GLY A 25 -8.54 16.58 3.07
C GLY A 25 -9.48 15.98 2.03
N LEU A 26 -9.13 14.85 1.43
CA LEU A 26 -9.97 14.15 0.46
C LEU A 26 -11.02 13.32 1.18
N THR A 27 -12.29 13.57 0.91
CA THR A 27 -13.39 12.72 1.39
C THR A 27 -13.57 11.49 0.50
N TYR A 28 -14.19 10.45 1.06
CA TYR A 28 -14.48 9.23 0.32
C TYR A 28 -15.40 9.50 -0.90
N GLU A 29 -16.38 10.38 -0.75
CA GLU A 29 -17.31 10.73 -1.82
C GLU A 29 -16.61 11.49 -2.96
N GLU A 30 -15.73 12.44 -2.64
CA GLU A 30 -14.91 13.13 -3.64
C GLU A 30 -14.00 12.17 -4.39
N PHE A 31 -13.40 11.20 -3.69
CA PHE A 31 -12.58 10.17 -4.32
C PHE A 31 -13.40 9.29 -5.29
N LEU A 32 -14.59 8.85 -4.88
CA LEU A 32 -15.46 8.03 -5.72
C LEU A 32 -15.97 8.77 -6.97
N ASN A 33 -16.16 10.07 -6.87
CA ASN A 33 -16.65 10.89 -7.97
C ASN A 33 -15.55 11.37 -8.93
N ASP A 34 -14.27 11.17 -8.60
CA ASP A 34 -13.14 11.48 -9.48
C ASP A 34 -12.44 10.20 -10.02
N PRO A 35 -12.83 9.70 -11.21
CA PRO A 35 -12.21 8.52 -11.81
C PRO A 35 -10.76 8.76 -12.25
N THR A 36 -10.35 10.02 -12.44
CA THR A 36 -8.96 10.35 -12.78
C THR A 36 -8.07 10.20 -11.56
N LEU A 37 -8.55 10.67 -10.41
CA LEU A 37 -7.86 10.52 -9.12
C LEU A 37 -7.71 9.04 -8.74
N GLN A 38 -8.76 8.25 -8.92
CA GLN A 38 -8.70 6.80 -8.70
C GLN A 38 -7.62 6.13 -9.56
N ARG A 39 -7.59 6.43 -10.86
CA ARG A 39 -6.57 5.88 -11.78
C ARG A 39 -5.16 6.34 -11.41
N ALA A 40 -5.00 7.58 -10.95
CA ALA A 40 -3.73 8.08 -10.48
C ALA A 40 -3.25 7.31 -9.23
N PHE A 41 -4.14 7.07 -8.26
CA PHE A 41 -3.82 6.30 -7.05
C PHE A 41 -3.42 4.86 -7.39
N VAL A 42 -4.17 4.19 -8.26
CA VAL A 42 -3.84 2.82 -8.70
C VAL A 42 -2.47 2.79 -9.36
N ARG A 43 -2.18 3.72 -10.28
CA ARG A 43 -0.90 3.79 -10.96
C ARG A 43 0.27 4.03 -9.99
N SER A 44 0.10 4.93 -9.02
CA SER A 44 1.12 5.19 -7.99
C SER A 44 1.42 3.91 -7.19
N LEU A 45 0.39 3.14 -6.81
CA LEU A 45 0.57 1.86 -6.11
C LEU A 45 1.27 0.80 -6.98
N GLU A 46 0.99 0.75 -8.29
CA GLU A 46 1.68 -0.14 -9.22
C GLU A 46 3.17 0.20 -9.34
N ILE A 47 3.52 1.49 -9.42
CA ILE A 47 4.91 1.96 -9.47
C ILE A 47 5.64 1.60 -8.19
N ILE A 48 5.02 1.83 -7.03
CA ILE A 48 5.56 1.44 -5.72
C ILE A 48 5.79 -0.08 -5.67
N GLY A 49 4.80 -0.88 -6.09
CA GLY A 49 4.87 -2.33 -6.07
C GLY A 49 5.96 -2.88 -6.99
N GLU A 50 6.15 -2.27 -8.17
CA GLU A 50 7.22 -2.66 -9.08
C GLU A 50 8.60 -2.27 -8.55
N ALA A 51 8.75 -1.07 -8.02
CA ALA A 51 10.00 -0.63 -7.39
C ALA A 51 10.36 -1.50 -6.18
N ALA A 52 9.38 -1.89 -5.37
CA ALA A 52 9.59 -2.73 -4.18
C ALA A 52 10.13 -4.13 -4.52
N LYS A 53 9.70 -4.73 -5.65
CA LYS A 53 10.21 -6.03 -6.12
C LYS A 53 11.69 -5.98 -6.54
N GLN A 54 12.13 -4.82 -7.00
CA GLN A 54 13.48 -4.61 -7.51
C GLN A 54 14.50 -4.29 -6.42
N ILE A 55 14.06 -4.16 -5.16
CA ILE A 55 14.94 -3.97 -4.00
C ILE A 55 15.64 -5.31 -3.67
N PRO A 56 16.98 -5.36 -3.66
CA PRO A 56 17.72 -6.56 -3.32
C PRO A 56 17.37 -7.10 -1.92
N PRO A 57 17.29 -8.43 -1.75
CA PRO A 57 16.99 -9.05 -0.45
C PRO A 57 18.05 -8.72 0.62
N GLU A 58 19.29 -8.48 0.22
CA GLU A 58 20.39 -8.05 1.11
C GLU A 58 20.08 -6.72 1.83
N MET A 59 19.34 -5.81 1.18
CA MET A 59 18.86 -4.59 1.85
C MET A 59 17.70 -4.90 2.81
N ARG A 60 16.85 -5.88 2.50
CA ARG A 60 15.76 -6.30 3.39
C ARG A 60 16.30 -6.93 4.67
N GLU A 61 17.38 -7.70 4.60
CA GLU A 61 18.06 -8.27 5.78
C GLU A 61 18.76 -7.19 6.62
N LYS A 62 19.46 -6.25 5.97
CA LYS A 62 20.15 -5.15 6.67
C LYS A 62 19.20 -4.19 7.39
N TYR A 63 17.97 -4.06 6.90
CA TYR A 63 16.89 -3.26 7.51
C TYR A 63 15.70 -4.13 7.97
N GLY A 64 15.95 -5.37 8.42
CA GLY A 64 14.93 -6.37 8.76
C GLY A 64 13.95 -6.01 9.89
N HIS A 65 14.08 -4.82 10.48
CA HIS A 65 13.09 -4.23 11.38
C HIS A 65 11.85 -3.69 10.63
N ILE A 66 11.94 -3.42 9.32
CA ILE A 66 10.82 -2.91 8.53
C ILE A 66 10.08 -4.09 7.90
N GLU A 67 8.99 -4.50 8.52
CA GLU A 67 8.11 -5.56 8.02
C GLU A 67 7.38 -5.06 6.76
N LEU A 68 7.93 -5.38 5.60
CA LEU A 68 7.21 -5.27 4.31
C LEU A 68 6.17 -6.38 4.29
N VAL A 69 4.89 -6.03 4.46
CA VAL A 69 3.79 -6.98 4.35
C VAL A 69 3.94 -7.72 3.01
N PRO A 70 4.21 -9.03 3.01
CA PRO A 70 4.37 -9.76 1.76
C PRO A 70 3.09 -9.65 0.93
N ALA A 71 3.23 -9.55 -0.39
CA ALA A 71 2.10 -9.49 -1.33
C ALA A 71 1.14 -10.70 -1.29
N ALA A 72 1.46 -11.71 -0.46
CA ALA A 72 0.51 -12.72 -0.03
C ALA A 72 -0.22 -12.17 1.20
N ILE A 73 -1.50 -11.82 1.04
CA ILE A 73 -2.41 -11.69 2.19
C ILE A 73 -2.29 -13.00 2.96
N PRO A 74 -1.74 -13.03 4.19
CA PRO A 74 -1.74 -14.25 4.97
C PRO A 74 -3.20 -14.61 5.27
N ASP A 75 -3.48 -15.91 5.34
CA ASP A 75 -4.80 -16.40 5.72
C ASP A 75 -5.26 -15.67 7.00
N PRO A 76 -6.53 -15.19 7.07
CA PRO A 76 -7.06 -14.47 8.23
C PRO A 76 -6.85 -15.17 9.58
N GLN A 77 -6.58 -16.48 9.58
CA GLN A 77 -6.30 -17.26 10.78
C GLN A 77 -4.87 -17.07 11.35
N THR A 78 -3.99 -16.34 10.66
CA THR A 78 -2.58 -16.19 11.06
C THR A 78 -2.34 -14.99 12.00
N TYR A 79 -3.27 -14.03 12.04
CA TYR A 79 -3.21 -12.94 13.03
C TYR A 79 -3.85 -13.43 14.34
N GLY A 80 -3.10 -13.31 15.44
CA GLY A 80 -3.57 -13.54 16.80
C GLY A 80 -4.81 -12.68 17.16
N PRO A 81 -5.38 -12.86 18.37
CA PRO A 81 -6.74 -12.43 18.68
C PRO A 81 -6.95 -10.95 18.34
N ALA A 82 -7.88 -10.73 17.41
CA ALA A 82 -8.33 -9.45 16.91
C ALA A 82 -8.53 -8.42 18.03
N ASP A 83 -7.67 -7.42 18.08
CA ASP A 83 -7.94 -6.16 18.74
C ASP A 83 -9.09 -5.44 18.02
N GLU A 84 -9.90 -4.67 18.76
CA GLU A 84 -11.18 -4.08 18.32
C GLU A 84 -11.09 -3.23 17.03
N THR A 85 -9.90 -2.83 16.63
CA THR A 85 -9.55 -2.11 15.41
C THR A 85 -9.79 -2.92 14.12
N THR A 86 -9.71 -4.26 14.15
CA THR A 86 -10.01 -5.11 12.97
C THR A 86 -11.50 -5.36 12.76
N ARG A 87 -12.36 -4.96 13.71
CA ARG A 87 -13.82 -5.15 13.63
C ARG A 87 -14.49 -4.30 12.56
N TRP A 88 -13.88 -3.17 12.18
CA TRP A 88 -14.41 -2.23 11.19
C TRP A 88 -14.33 -2.77 9.75
N ALA A 89 -13.37 -3.65 9.45
CA ALA A 89 -13.20 -4.24 8.12
C ALA A 89 -14.28 -5.27 7.75
N TYR A 90 -14.96 -5.88 8.74
CA TYR A 90 -15.93 -6.96 8.52
C TYR A 90 -17.41 -6.55 8.75
N SER A 91 -17.68 -5.33 9.22
CA SER A 91 -19.06 -4.86 9.47
C SER A 91 -19.83 -4.45 8.21
N GLY A 92 -19.21 -4.40 7.03
CA GLY A 92 -19.82 -3.90 5.80
C GLY A 92 -20.51 -4.94 4.90
N LYS A 93 -20.47 -6.25 5.23
CA LYS A 93 -20.98 -7.30 4.34
C LYS A 93 -21.98 -8.25 5.00
N ARG A 94 -23.04 -7.74 5.62
CA ARG A 94 -24.28 -8.51 5.87
C ARG A 94 -25.48 -7.56 6.00
N SER A 95 -25.84 -6.88 4.92
CA SER A 95 -27.23 -6.41 4.73
C SER A 95 -27.46 -6.01 3.28
N CYS A 96 -27.73 -7.00 2.43
CA CYS A 96 -28.66 -6.83 1.30
C CYS A 96 -28.95 -8.21 0.70
N CYS A 97 -30.19 -8.67 0.95
CA CYS A 97 -30.94 -9.72 0.26
C CYS A 97 -30.37 -11.15 0.24
#